data_AF-A0A924B2L8-F1
#
_entry.id   AF-A0A924B2L8-F1
#
_cell.length_a   1.000
_cell.length_b   1.000
_cell.length_c   1.000
_cell.angle_alpha   90.00
_cell.angle_beta   90.00
_cell.angle_gamma   90.00
#
_symmetry.space_group_name_H-M   'P 1'
#
loop_
_entity.id
_entity.type
_entity.pdbx_description
1 polymer ?
#
loop_
_entity_poly.entity_id
_entity_poly.type
_entity_poly.pdbx_seq_one_letter_code
_entity_poly.pdbx_strand_id
1 'polypeptide(L)'
;MYFLIALIFISKISLQFIPGIPYEMPNIIFQYGIHPYVNIILCLMFGGTLIAKRLLKLRTESAIQLKIYSFSIFIFCVYLFTITSLQVIFLDSGESAAMQMIACGMSMFMIYLFGKYLPTQLSPRGFVIMVQKYTVFLCWISLALLFVSSSTSFMGGRFIGVFKHIPHMVSVSTLAFVFSLYNLFCISESRIKKIYLYLSMLCAAGLLILTGTRSALASVVVATILSFILFKSKTFKSKLAKVFIITFVLTAGLFFGADVADYAIQVSRGEKSVGLRAAQDGVSSRWDEVMRGYASFQEQPWLGYGILNKFGQAEDGGVGSYNANKDPHNIIISAGVVGGWGFIVIISLGFISLFILTLKRLT
;
A
#
# COMPACT_ATOMS: atom_id res chain seq x y z
N MET A 1 -13.98 14.31 -4.32
CA MET A 1 -12.56 14.16 -3.93
C MET A 1 -12.40 13.45 -2.59
N TYR A 2 -12.87 14.02 -1.46
CA TYR A 2 -12.80 13.34 -0.15
C TYR A 2 -13.37 11.92 -0.17
N PHE A 3 -14.53 11.76 -0.82
CA PHE A 3 -15.13 10.44 -1.06
C PHE A 3 -14.20 9.47 -1.79
N LEU A 4 -13.49 9.89 -2.85
CA LEU A 4 -12.56 9.02 -3.59
C LEU A 4 -11.37 8.59 -2.74
N ILE A 5 -10.90 9.44 -1.82
CA ILE A 5 -9.85 9.08 -0.86
C ILE A 5 -10.38 8.11 0.17
N ALA A 6 -11.58 8.37 0.70
CA ALA A 6 -12.25 7.44 1.62
C ALA A 6 -12.51 6.08 0.98
N LEU A 7 -12.85 6.05 -0.32
CA LEU A 7 -13.15 4.84 -1.08
C LEU A 7 -11.96 3.87 -1.15
N ILE A 8 -10.72 4.37 -1.12
CA ILE A 8 -9.50 3.54 -0.99
C ILE A 8 -9.59 2.62 0.23
N PHE A 9 -10.16 3.12 1.33
CA PHE A 9 -10.33 2.37 2.57
C PHE A 9 -11.65 1.61 2.63
N ILE A 10 -12.77 2.27 2.28
CA ILE A 10 -14.12 1.71 2.37
C ILE A 10 -14.25 0.44 1.51
N SER A 11 -13.67 0.43 0.31
CA SER A 11 -13.70 -0.74 -0.57
C SER A 11 -13.01 -1.99 0.00
N LYS A 12 -12.21 -1.83 1.07
CA LYS A 12 -11.45 -2.90 1.72
C LYS A 12 -12.04 -3.35 3.05
N ILE A 13 -13.08 -2.68 3.54
CA ILE A 13 -13.79 -3.07 4.76
C ILE A 13 -14.53 -4.39 4.50
N SER A 14 -14.38 -5.33 5.43
CA SER A 14 -15.16 -6.55 5.54
C SER A 14 -16.34 -6.28 6.47
N LEU A 15 -17.51 -6.76 6.10
CA LEU A 15 -18.74 -6.72 6.90
C LEU A 15 -19.00 -8.07 7.59
N GLN A 16 -17.99 -8.95 7.65
CA GLN A 16 -18.10 -10.28 8.27
C GLN A 16 -18.52 -10.22 9.75
N PHE A 17 -18.27 -9.09 10.44
CA PHE A 17 -18.70 -8.87 11.81
C PHE A 17 -20.21 -8.61 11.97
N ILE A 18 -20.95 -8.40 10.88
CA ILE A 18 -22.39 -8.20 10.89
C ILE A 18 -23.07 -9.57 10.67
N PRO A 19 -23.89 -10.07 11.62
CA PRO A 19 -24.61 -11.32 11.45
C PRO A 19 -25.52 -11.27 10.21
N GLY A 20 -25.52 -12.35 9.41
CA GLY A 20 -26.39 -12.51 8.26
C GLY A 20 -25.92 -11.87 6.95
N ILE A 21 -24.73 -11.25 6.90
CA ILE A 21 -24.15 -10.80 5.63
C ILE A 21 -23.69 -12.01 4.80
N PRO A 22 -24.13 -12.14 3.54
CA PRO A 22 -23.69 -13.24 2.68
C PRO A 22 -22.22 -13.08 2.31
N TYR A 23 -21.51 -14.21 2.16
CA TYR A 23 -20.12 -14.22 1.68
C TYR A 23 -20.01 -13.59 0.29
N GLU A 24 -20.95 -13.92 -0.60
CA GLU A 24 -21.03 -13.41 -1.95
C GLU A 24 -22.49 -13.09 -2.30
N MET A 25 -22.68 -11.97 -2.99
CA MET A 25 -23.92 -11.60 -3.66
C MET A 25 -23.53 -11.06 -5.03
N PRO A 26 -24.07 -11.60 -6.14
CA PRO A 26 -23.66 -11.22 -7.48
C PRO A 26 -23.59 -9.70 -7.65
N ASN A 27 -22.44 -9.21 -8.14
CA ASN A 27 -22.18 -7.81 -8.47
C ASN A 27 -22.17 -6.79 -7.31
N ILE A 28 -22.56 -7.16 -6.08
CA ILE A 28 -22.72 -6.22 -4.95
C ILE A 28 -21.77 -6.55 -3.80
N ILE A 29 -21.71 -7.83 -3.40
CA ILE A 29 -20.91 -8.29 -2.26
C ILE A 29 -19.94 -9.38 -2.73
N PHE A 30 -18.68 -9.23 -2.37
CA PHE A 30 -17.63 -10.23 -2.57
C PHE A 30 -16.78 -10.32 -1.32
N GLN A 31 -16.62 -11.53 -0.77
CA GLN A 31 -15.87 -11.79 0.46
C GLN A 31 -16.32 -10.88 1.61
N TYR A 32 -17.62 -10.88 1.89
CA TYR A 32 -18.25 -10.09 2.95
C TYR A 32 -18.10 -8.56 2.81
N GLY A 33 -17.75 -7.99 1.67
CA GLY A 33 -17.81 -6.53 1.51
C GLY A 33 -17.96 -6.09 0.07
N ILE A 34 -17.71 -4.81 -0.21
CA ILE A 34 -18.00 -4.21 -1.52
C ILE A 34 -17.33 -4.98 -2.66
N HIS A 35 -18.12 -5.35 -3.67
CA HIS A 35 -17.63 -6.02 -4.87
C HIS A 35 -16.63 -5.13 -5.63
N PRO A 36 -15.53 -5.66 -6.19
CA PRO A 36 -14.56 -4.87 -6.97
C PRO A 36 -15.21 -4.04 -8.09
N TYR A 37 -16.22 -4.58 -8.78
CA TYR A 37 -16.98 -3.84 -9.81
C TYR A 37 -17.67 -2.58 -9.29
N VAL A 38 -18.29 -2.64 -8.11
CA VAL A 38 -18.90 -1.46 -7.48
C VAL A 38 -17.84 -0.40 -7.21
N ASN A 39 -16.67 -0.80 -6.71
CA ASN A 39 -15.57 0.13 -6.49
C ASN A 39 -15.08 0.79 -7.79
N ILE A 40 -14.98 0.02 -8.88
CA ILE A 40 -14.62 0.53 -10.20
C ILE A 40 -15.65 1.54 -10.71
N ILE A 41 -16.94 1.21 -10.61
CA ILE A 41 -18.05 2.09 -11.04
C ILE A 41 -18.04 3.39 -10.23
N LEU A 42 -17.88 3.32 -8.91
CA LEU A 42 -17.78 4.50 -8.05
C LEU A 42 -16.55 5.36 -8.42
N CYS A 43 -15.41 4.75 -8.70
CA CYS A 43 -14.23 5.47 -9.21
C CYS A 43 -14.51 6.16 -10.55
N LEU A 44 -15.22 5.51 -11.48
CA LEU A 44 -15.60 6.11 -12.76
C LEU A 44 -16.57 7.28 -12.58
N MET A 45 -17.63 7.11 -11.79
CA MET A 45 -18.64 8.15 -11.57
C MET A 45 -18.03 9.39 -10.90
N PHE A 46 -17.36 9.21 -9.77
CA PHE A 46 -16.82 10.33 -9.00
C PHE A 46 -15.48 10.85 -9.55
N GLY A 47 -14.66 9.99 -10.14
CA GLY A 47 -13.41 10.38 -10.78
C GLY A 47 -13.62 11.01 -12.15
N GLY A 48 -14.52 10.44 -12.95
CA GLY A 48 -14.89 10.96 -14.27
C GLY A 48 -15.50 12.35 -14.18
N THR A 49 -16.38 12.60 -13.19
CA THR A 49 -16.91 13.95 -12.94
C THR A 49 -15.83 14.96 -12.56
N LEU A 50 -14.80 14.57 -11.79
CA LEU A 50 -13.67 15.45 -11.48
C LEU A 50 -12.82 15.75 -12.71
N ILE A 51 -12.54 14.73 -13.53
CA ILE A 51 -11.78 14.90 -14.78
C ILE A 51 -12.57 15.81 -15.75
N ALA A 52 -13.87 15.56 -15.92
CA ALA A 52 -14.74 16.35 -16.77
C ALA A 52 -14.81 17.82 -16.33
N LYS A 53 -14.99 18.11 -15.03
CA LYS A 53 -14.97 19.48 -14.49
C LYS A 53 -13.69 20.23 -14.85
N ARG A 54 -12.55 19.54 -14.82
CA ARG A 54 -11.26 20.13 -15.19
C ARG A 54 -11.11 20.33 -16.69
N LEU A 55 -11.55 19.39 -17.51
CA LEU A 55 -11.57 19.55 -18.97
C LEU A 55 -12.44 20.74 -19.41
N LEU A 56 -13.55 20.97 -18.70
CA LEU A 56 -14.44 22.11 -18.90
C LEU A 56 -13.92 23.43 -18.30
N LYS A 57 -12.67 23.45 -17.78
CA LYS A 57 -12.03 24.62 -17.15
C LYS A 57 -12.86 25.28 -16.04
N LEU A 58 -13.77 24.54 -15.40
CA LEU A 58 -14.52 25.05 -14.26
C LEU A 58 -13.54 25.27 -13.12
N ARG A 59 -13.56 26.48 -12.53
CA ARG A 59 -12.66 26.97 -11.46
C ARG A 59 -12.13 25.82 -10.60
N THR A 60 -10.91 25.39 -10.89
CA THR A 60 -10.19 24.40 -10.11
C THR A 60 -8.90 25.06 -9.65
N GLU A 61 -8.86 25.43 -8.37
CA GLU A 61 -7.58 25.71 -7.71
C GLU A 61 -6.73 24.45 -7.84
N SER A 62 -5.73 24.49 -8.71
CA SER A 62 -4.87 23.33 -8.97
C SER A 62 -3.47 23.62 -8.47
N ALA A 63 -2.96 22.73 -7.61
CA ALA A 63 -1.57 22.75 -7.26
C ALA A 63 -0.73 22.49 -8.52
N ILE A 64 0.33 23.27 -8.72
CA ILE A 64 1.23 23.12 -9.87
C ILE A 64 1.97 21.79 -9.73
N GLN A 65 1.70 20.86 -10.65
CA GLN A 65 2.45 19.63 -10.78
C GLN A 65 3.65 19.85 -11.72
N LEU A 66 4.77 19.20 -11.43
CA LEU A 66 5.94 19.25 -12.31
C LEU A 66 5.54 18.73 -13.70
N LYS A 67 5.83 19.53 -14.73
CA LYS A 67 5.53 19.17 -16.13
C LYS A 67 6.14 17.82 -16.51
N ILE A 68 7.35 17.54 -16.04
CA ILE A 68 8.08 16.28 -16.24
C ILE A 68 7.31 15.08 -15.67
N TYR A 69 6.73 15.21 -14.47
CA TYR A 69 5.95 14.12 -13.86
C TYR A 69 4.65 13.88 -14.65
N SER A 70 3.98 14.95 -15.08
CA SER A 70 2.79 14.82 -15.94
C SER A 70 3.11 14.16 -17.28
N PHE A 71 4.26 14.49 -17.86
CA PHE A 71 4.77 13.85 -19.08
C PHE A 71 5.12 12.38 -18.85
N SER A 72 5.71 12.04 -17.71
CA SER A 72 6.05 10.66 -17.35
C SER A 72 4.79 9.78 -17.21
N ILE A 73 3.72 10.30 -16.58
CA ILE A 73 2.42 9.61 -16.54
C ILE A 73 1.86 9.39 -17.93
N PHE A 74 1.98 10.39 -18.81
CA PHE A 74 1.51 10.28 -20.19
C PHE A 74 2.26 9.18 -20.94
N ILE A 75 3.60 9.19 -20.91
CA ILE A 75 4.43 8.15 -21.52
C ILE A 75 4.11 6.77 -20.94
N PHE A 76 3.90 6.67 -19.63
CA PHE A 76 3.49 5.42 -18.99
C PHE A 76 2.18 4.86 -19.54
N CYS A 77 1.18 5.73 -19.77
CA CYS A 77 -0.11 5.31 -20.32
C CYS A 77 0.00 4.93 -21.81
N VAL A 78 0.80 5.68 -22.60
CA VAL A 78 1.07 5.32 -24.00
C VAL A 78 1.75 3.96 -24.07
N TYR A 79 2.78 3.74 -23.24
CA TYR A 79 3.47 2.46 -23.17
C TYR A 79 2.51 1.32 -22.79
N LEU A 80 1.68 1.51 -21.77
CA LEU A 80 0.71 0.51 -21.34
C LEU A 80 -0.31 0.18 -22.43
N PHE A 81 -0.77 1.18 -23.17
CA PHE A 81 -1.67 0.99 -24.30
C PHE A 81 -1.00 0.23 -25.44
N THR A 82 0.21 0.64 -25.83
CA THR A 82 0.98 -0.02 -26.89
C THR A 82 1.27 -1.47 -26.53
N ILE A 83 1.76 -1.73 -25.32
CA ILE A 83 2.11 -3.09 -24.90
C ILE A 83 0.88 -3.98 -24.83
N THR A 84 -0.24 -3.48 -24.29
CA THR A 84 -1.49 -4.26 -24.24
C THR A 84 -2.03 -4.54 -25.65
N SER A 85 -1.92 -3.58 -26.57
CA SER A 85 -2.34 -3.78 -27.95
C SER A 85 -1.49 -4.83 -28.66
N LEU A 86 -0.16 -4.81 -28.44
CA LEU A 86 0.74 -5.84 -28.96
C LEU A 86 0.43 -7.21 -28.34
N GLN A 87 0.14 -7.27 -27.04
CA GLN A 87 -0.25 -8.51 -26.35
C GLN A 87 -1.53 -9.09 -26.93
N VAL A 88 -2.55 -8.27 -27.22
CA VAL A 88 -3.79 -8.71 -27.88
C VAL A 88 -3.53 -9.31 -29.27
N ILE A 89 -2.53 -8.80 -30.01
CA ILE A 89 -2.21 -9.27 -31.37
C ILE A 89 -1.33 -10.52 -31.34
N PHE A 90 -0.35 -10.58 -30.44
CA PHE A 90 0.74 -11.56 -30.49
C PHE A 90 0.68 -12.63 -29.40
N LEU A 91 -0.15 -12.47 -28.37
CA LEU A 91 -0.32 -13.46 -27.30
C LEU A 91 -1.75 -13.99 -27.28
N ASP A 92 -1.89 -15.30 -27.37
CA ASP A 92 -3.15 -15.97 -27.10
C ASP A 92 -3.30 -16.17 -25.59
N SER A 93 -4.04 -15.26 -24.94
CA SER A 93 -4.25 -15.27 -23.50
C SER A 93 -5.53 -16.01 -23.08
N GLY A 94 -6.31 -16.53 -24.03
CA GLY A 94 -7.65 -17.09 -23.78
C GLY A 94 -8.72 -16.04 -23.40
N GLU A 95 -8.33 -14.79 -23.17
CA GLU A 95 -9.23 -13.69 -22.81
C GLU A 95 -9.63 -12.86 -24.04
N SER A 96 -10.90 -12.45 -24.11
CA SER A 96 -11.39 -11.65 -25.23
C SER A 96 -10.60 -10.33 -25.38
N ALA A 97 -10.28 -9.96 -26.63
CA ALA A 97 -9.59 -8.70 -26.94
C ALA A 97 -10.32 -7.48 -26.35
N ALA A 98 -11.66 -7.50 -26.36
CA ALA A 98 -12.48 -6.47 -25.75
C ALA A 98 -12.22 -6.33 -24.24
N MET A 99 -12.15 -7.45 -23.50
CA MET A 99 -11.89 -7.42 -22.06
C MET A 99 -10.50 -6.88 -21.74
N GLN A 100 -9.48 -7.28 -22.50
CA GLN A 100 -8.11 -6.78 -22.34
C GLN A 100 -8.02 -5.26 -22.56
N MET A 101 -8.66 -4.76 -23.63
CA MET A 101 -8.67 -3.33 -23.93
C MET A 101 -9.49 -2.52 -22.91
N ILE A 102 -10.60 -3.05 -22.40
CA ILE A 102 -11.35 -2.43 -21.30
C ILE A 102 -10.49 -2.37 -20.04
N ALA A 103 -9.80 -3.45 -19.68
CA ALA A 103 -8.91 -3.48 -18.53
C ALA A 103 -7.75 -2.47 -18.65
N CYS A 104 -7.18 -2.32 -19.85
CA CYS A 104 -6.19 -1.30 -20.15
C CYS A 104 -6.76 0.11 -19.98
N GLY A 105 -7.94 0.38 -20.56
CA GLY A 105 -8.64 1.66 -20.43
C GLY A 105 -8.92 2.04 -18.98
N MET A 106 -9.42 1.09 -18.19
CA MET A 106 -9.68 1.26 -16.76
C MET A 106 -8.40 1.50 -15.97
N SER A 107 -7.32 0.79 -16.29
CA SER A 107 -6.02 0.97 -15.64
C SER A 107 -5.45 2.36 -15.91
N MET A 108 -5.47 2.80 -17.18
CA MET A 108 -5.06 4.16 -17.55
C MET A 108 -5.91 5.22 -16.85
N PHE A 109 -7.23 5.04 -16.80
CA PHE A 109 -8.13 5.93 -16.07
C PHE A 109 -7.73 6.05 -14.59
N MET A 110 -7.46 4.93 -13.92
CA MET A 110 -7.05 4.91 -12.51
C MET A 110 -5.68 5.56 -12.30
N ILE A 111 -4.70 5.29 -13.18
CA ILE A 111 -3.38 5.92 -13.15
C ILE A 111 -3.51 7.44 -13.28
N TYR A 112 -4.32 7.93 -14.22
CA TYR A 112 -4.56 9.37 -14.36
C TYR A 112 -5.27 9.94 -13.13
N LEU A 113 -6.35 9.29 -12.68
CA LEU A 113 -7.14 9.76 -11.55
C LEU A 113 -6.29 9.90 -10.27
N PHE A 114 -5.58 8.84 -9.88
CA PHE A 114 -4.81 8.80 -8.64
C PHE A 114 -3.39 9.36 -8.77
N GLY A 115 -2.76 9.24 -9.94
CA GLY A 115 -1.40 9.72 -10.18
C GLY A 115 -1.33 11.21 -10.53
N LYS A 116 -2.34 11.76 -11.22
CA LYS A 116 -2.33 13.14 -11.72
C LYS A 116 -3.42 14.00 -11.09
N TYR A 117 -4.69 13.60 -11.22
CA TYR A 117 -5.81 14.50 -10.90
C TYR A 117 -5.97 14.69 -9.39
N LEU A 118 -6.11 13.63 -8.63
CA LEU A 118 -6.36 13.70 -7.19
C LEU A 118 -5.21 14.41 -6.42
N PRO A 119 -3.92 14.17 -6.73
CA PRO A 119 -2.81 14.92 -6.11
C PRO A 119 -2.82 16.42 -6.42
N THR A 120 -3.34 16.86 -7.57
CA THR A 120 -3.40 18.30 -7.92
C THR A 120 -4.51 19.06 -7.20
N GLN A 121 -5.46 18.36 -6.58
CA GLN A 121 -6.61 18.96 -5.90
C GLN A 121 -6.37 19.15 -4.39
N LEU A 122 -5.29 18.57 -3.84
CA LEU A 122 -4.97 18.62 -2.42
C LEU A 122 -3.55 19.09 -2.22
N SER A 123 -3.36 19.98 -1.25
CA SER A 123 -2.01 20.22 -0.73
C SER A 123 -1.47 18.92 -0.10
N PRO A 124 -0.16 18.62 -0.23
CA PRO A 124 0.43 17.44 0.40
C PRO A 124 0.14 17.36 1.90
N ARG A 125 0.15 18.51 2.58
CA ARG A 125 -0.23 18.61 4.00
C ARG A 125 -1.69 18.23 4.24
N GLY A 126 -2.62 18.73 3.42
CA GLY A 126 -4.04 18.40 3.52
C GLY A 126 -4.29 16.90 3.29
N PHE A 127 -3.59 16.29 2.32
CA PHE A 127 -3.65 14.86 2.06
C PHE A 127 -3.19 14.04 3.27
N VAL A 128 -2.01 14.35 3.85
CA VAL A 128 -1.48 13.65 5.03
C VAL A 128 -2.45 13.72 6.20
N ILE A 129 -2.96 14.91 6.53
CA ILE A 129 -3.91 15.10 7.65
C ILE A 129 -5.20 14.32 7.40
N MET A 130 -5.72 14.33 6.17
CA MET A 130 -6.97 13.65 5.83
C MET A 130 -6.83 12.13 5.90
N VAL A 131 -5.80 11.57 5.27
CA VAL A 131 -5.54 10.13 5.30
C VAL A 131 -5.25 9.67 6.73
N GLN A 132 -4.54 10.48 7.51
CA GLN A 132 -4.31 10.20 8.93
C GLN A 132 -5.62 10.09 9.71
N LYS A 133 -6.59 10.98 9.49
CA LYS A 133 -7.90 10.90 10.15
C LYS A 133 -8.63 9.60 9.82
N TYR A 134 -8.70 9.22 8.54
CA TYR A 134 -9.37 7.98 8.14
C TYR A 134 -8.67 6.74 8.70
N THR A 135 -7.34 6.70 8.61
CA THR A 135 -6.55 5.54 9.05
C THR A 135 -6.57 5.38 10.58
N VAL A 136 -6.46 6.47 11.34
CA VAL A 136 -6.59 6.44 12.81
C VAL A 136 -7.99 6.02 13.23
N PHE A 137 -9.03 6.54 12.59
CA PHE A 137 -10.41 6.13 12.85
C PHE A 137 -10.62 4.62 12.63
N LEU A 138 -10.12 4.08 11.52
CA LEU A 138 -10.21 2.66 11.22
C LEU A 138 -9.38 1.80 12.18
N CYS A 139 -8.23 2.29 12.67
CA CYS A 139 -7.45 1.63 13.71
C CYS A 139 -8.26 1.53 15.02
N TRP A 140 -8.88 2.62 15.46
CA TRP A 140 -9.72 2.61 16.66
C TRP A 140 -10.93 1.69 16.54
N ILE A 141 -11.62 1.69 15.39
CA ILE A 141 -12.72 0.73 15.16
C ILE A 141 -12.19 -0.71 15.19
N SER A 142 -11.03 -0.96 14.56
CA SER A 142 -10.44 -2.30 14.57
C SER A 142 -10.09 -2.75 16.00
N LEU A 143 -9.54 -1.85 16.82
CA LEU A 143 -9.30 -2.13 18.23
C LEU A 143 -10.61 -2.41 19.00
N ALA A 144 -11.69 -1.68 18.72
CA ALA A 144 -12.99 -1.97 19.32
C ALA A 144 -13.54 -3.35 18.88
N LEU A 145 -13.40 -3.69 17.60
CA LEU A 145 -13.81 -5.00 17.07
C LEU A 145 -13.07 -6.16 17.70
N LEU A 146 -11.82 -5.96 18.13
CA LEU A 146 -11.07 -6.97 18.88
C LEU A 146 -11.84 -7.45 20.12
N PHE A 147 -12.56 -6.56 20.80
CA PHE A 147 -13.35 -6.86 21.99
C PHE A 147 -14.77 -7.33 21.68
N VAL A 148 -15.35 -6.89 20.56
CA VAL A 148 -16.74 -7.23 20.19
C VAL A 148 -16.82 -8.58 19.46
N SER A 149 -15.89 -8.85 18.54
CA SER A 149 -15.90 -10.05 17.71
C SER A 149 -14.47 -10.48 17.40
N SER A 150 -13.82 -11.11 18.38
CA SER A 150 -12.45 -11.61 18.25
C SER A 150 -12.34 -12.68 17.15
N SER A 151 -13.34 -13.54 16.99
CA SER A 151 -13.33 -14.62 15.99
C SER A 151 -13.26 -14.11 14.55
N THR A 152 -13.96 -13.02 14.23
CA THR A 152 -13.94 -12.42 12.87
C THR A 152 -12.79 -11.45 12.67
N SER A 153 -12.19 -10.95 13.76
CA SER A 153 -11.08 -9.99 13.71
C SER A 153 -9.72 -10.65 13.45
N PHE A 154 -9.66 -11.98 13.46
CA PHE A 154 -8.47 -12.75 13.13
C PHE A 154 -8.71 -13.67 11.93
N MET A 155 -7.72 -13.78 11.06
CA MET A 155 -7.68 -14.72 9.94
C MET A 155 -6.34 -15.45 9.96
N GLY A 156 -6.36 -16.79 10.11
CA GLY A 156 -5.14 -17.60 10.16
C GLY A 156 -4.17 -17.18 11.28
N GLY A 157 -4.71 -16.79 12.44
CA GLY A 157 -3.93 -16.32 13.60
C GLY A 157 -3.38 -14.89 13.48
N ARG A 158 -3.73 -14.14 12.43
CA ARG A 158 -3.31 -12.73 12.25
C ARG A 158 -4.49 -11.79 12.35
N PHE A 159 -4.26 -10.67 13.00
CA PHE A 159 -5.28 -9.64 13.13
C PHE A 159 -5.55 -8.96 11.78
N ILE A 160 -6.82 -8.95 11.39
CA ILE A 160 -7.32 -8.35 10.15
C ILE A 160 -8.20 -7.12 10.41
N GLY A 161 -8.69 -6.97 11.64
CA GLY A 161 -9.53 -5.86 12.07
C GLY A 161 -10.81 -5.75 11.22
N VAL A 162 -11.13 -4.53 10.80
CA VAL A 162 -12.30 -4.25 9.94
C VAL A 162 -12.11 -4.68 8.47
N PHE A 163 -10.96 -5.23 8.08
CA PHE A 163 -10.61 -5.39 6.66
C PHE A 163 -10.83 -6.81 6.13
N LYS A 164 -10.95 -6.94 4.80
CA LYS A 164 -11.03 -8.25 4.10
C LYS A 164 -9.71 -9.03 4.08
N HIS A 165 -8.58 -8.32 4.11
CA HIS A 165 -7.25 -8.91 3.98
C HIS A 165 -6.24 -8.22 4.90
N ILE A 166 -5.33 -9.01 5.47
CA ILE A 166 -4.28 -8.55 6.39
C ILE A 166 -3.45 -7.38 5.84
N PRO A 167 -3.03 -7.36 4.54
CA PRO A 167 -2.24 -6.24 4.02
C PRO A 167 -2.91 -4.87 4.13
N HIS A 168 -4.25 -4.81 4.15
CA HIS A 168 -4.98 -3.56 4.33
C HIS A 168 -4.87 -3.04 5.75
N MET A 169 -5.02 -3.92 6.74
CA MET A 169 -4.82 -3.57 8.15
C MET A 169 -3.39 -3.08 8.39
N VAL A 170 -2.41 -3.81 7.85
CA VAL A 170 -0.98 -3.45 7.92
C VAL A 170 -0.73 -2.06 7.32
N SER A 171 -1.26 -1.80 6.12
CA SER A 171 -1.09 -0.51 5.44
C SER A 171 -1.73 0.63 6.23
N VAL A 172 -2.95 0.42 6.74
CA VAL A 172 -3.71 1.42 7.50
C VAL A 172 -3.03 1.77 8.81
N SER A 173 -2.58 0.78 9.59
CA SER A 173 -1.85 1.05 10.84
C SER A 173 -0.49 1.69 10.60
N THR A 174 0.23 1.29 9.54
CA THR A 174 1.51 1.93 9.17
C THR A 174 1.29 3.40 8.83
N LEU A 175 0.30 3.72 7.97
CA LEU A 175 -0.04 5.10 7.61
C LEU A 175 -0.53 5.92 8.80
N ALA A 176 -1.38 5.33 9.65
CA ALA A 176 -1.87 5.98 10.87
C ALA A 176 -0.71 6.39 11.78
N PHE A 177 0.28 5.52 11.96
CA PHE A 177 1.46 5.81 12.76
C PHE A 177 2.34 6.89 12.12
N VAL A 178 2.76 6.69 10.87
CA VAL A 178 3.71 7.57 10.17
C VAL A 178 3.13 8.97 9.97
N PHE A 179 1.87 9.11 9.61
CA PHE A 179 1.26 10.43 9.45
C PHE A 179 0.95 11.10 10.79
N SER A 180 0.78 10.33 11.88
CA SER A 180 0.70 10.89 13.23
C SER A 180 2.05 11.44 13.70
N LEU A 181 3.18 10.82 13.32
CA LEU A 181 4.52 11.40 13.55
C LEU A 181 4.64 12.78 12.88
N TYR A 182 4.23 12.91 11.62
CA TYR A 182 4.24 14.19 10.92
C TYR A 182 3.42 15.25 11.66
N ASN A 183 2.20 14.92 12.09
CA ASN A 183 1.37 15.86 12.86
C ASN A 183 2.02 16.25 14.20
N LEU A 184 2.70 15.32 14.86
CA LEU A 184 3.35 15.55 16.14
C LEU A 184 4.58 16.46 16.06
N PHE A 185 5.42 16.27 15.04
CA PHE A 185 6.67 17.03 14.88
C PHE A 185 6.52 18.30 14.06
N CYS A 186 5.65 18.31 13.05
CA CYS A 186 5.54 19.43 12.09
C CYS A 186 4.39 20.37 12.38
N ILE A 187 3.36 19.95 13.14
CA ILE A 187 2.17 20.76 13.40
C ILE A 187 2.11 21.12 14.89
N SER A 188 1.91 22.40 15.18
CA SER A 188 1.69 22.89 16.55
C SER A 188 0.29 22.52 17.03
N GLU A 189 0.17 21.37 17.69
CA GLU A 189 -1.09 20.87 18.23
C GLU A 189 -1.26 21.18 19.73
N SER A 190 -2.52 21.27 20.19
CA SER A 190 -2.86 21.45 21.61
C SER A 190 -2.41 20.24 22.45
N ARG A 191 -2.27 20.41 23.77
CA ARG A 191 -1.85 19.32 24.68
C ARG A 191 -2.76 18.09 24.58
N ILE A 192 -4.09 18.30 24.58
CA ILE A 192 -5.08 17.23 24.47
C ILE A 192 -4.91 16.47 23.15
N LYS A 193 -4.74 17.20 22.04
CA LYS A 193 -4.57 16.58 20.74
C LYS A 193 -3.25 15.83 20.60
N LYS A 194 -2.18 16.27 21.28
CA LYS A 194 -0.92 15.51 21.38
C LYS A 194 -1.11 14.20 22.12
N ILE A 195 -1.85 14.19 23.23
CA ILE A 195 -2.17 12.95 23.96
C ILE A 195 -2.94 12.00 23.04
N TYR A 196 -3.96 12.50 22.34
CA TYR A 196 -4.71 11.71 21.36
C TYR A 196 -3.82 11.13 20.25
N LEU A 197 -2.84 11.90 19.75
CA LEU A 197 -1.89 11.41 18.74
C LEU A 197 -0.98 10.30 19.31
N TYR A 198 -0.45 10.46 20.52
CA TYR A 198 0.33 9.41 21.17
C TYR A 198 -0.48 8.13 21.40
N LEU A 199 -1.72 8.26 21.90
CA LEU A 199 -2.62 7.12 22.07
C LEU A 199 -2.94 6.44 20.73
N SER A 200 -3.15 7.22 19.68
CA SER A 200 -3.40 6.70 18.34
C SER A 200 -2.18 5.99 17.76
N MET A 201 -0.97 6.49 18.03
CA MET A 201 0.28 5.81 17.66
C MET A 201 0.47 4.50 18.43
N LEU A 202 0.18 4.47 19.73
CA LEU A 202 0.20 3.25 20.53
C LEU A 202 -0.82 2.22 20.04
N CYS A 203 -2.04 2.66 19.73
CA CYS A 203 -3.07 1.83 19.11
C CYS A 203 -2.59 1.25 17.78
N ALA A 204 -2.08 2.08 16.87
CA ALA A 204 -1.56 1.62 15.58
C ALA A 204 -0.38 0.64 15.72
N ALA A 205 0.55 0.90 16.64
CA ALA A 205 1.68 0.01 16.91
C ALA A 205 1.22 -1.34 17.49
N GLY A 206 0.29 -1.34 18.45
CA GLY A 206 -0.29 -2.55 19.01
C GLY A 206 -0.98 -3.40 17.94
N LEU A 207 -1.81 -2.77 17.09
CA LEU A 207 -2.47 -3.46 15.98
C LEU A 207 -1.47 -4.02 14.96
N LEU A 208 -0.38 -3.30 14.66
CA LEU A 208 0.70 -3.83 13.81
C LEU A 208 1.35 -5.08 14.40
N ILE A 209 1.62 -5.08 15.71
CA ILE A 209 2.15 -6.26 16.40
C ILE A 209 1.18 -7.44 16.25
N LEU A 210 -0.13 -7.21 16.45
CA LEU A 210 -1.17 -8.23 16.30
C LEU A 210 -1.31 -8.75 14.86
N THR A 211 -0.99 -7.94 13.83
CA THR A 211 -0.96 -8.41 12.44
C THR A 211 0.22 -9.35 12.16
N GLY A 212 1.26 -9.33 13.01
CA GLY A 212 2.47 -10.14 12.85
C GLY A 212 3.33 -9.77 11.64
N THR A 213 3.17 -8.57 11.07
CA THR A 213 3.87 -8.16 9.85
C THR A 213 5.17 -7.41 10.16
N ARG A 214 6.29 -8.13 10.06
CA ARG A 214 7.63 -7.66 10.46
C ARG A 214 8.12 -6.46 9.66
N SER A 215 7.94 -6.47 8.35
CA SER A 215 8.37 -5.37 7.46
C SER A 215 7.66 -4.06 7.77
N ALA A 216 6.40 -4.10 8.19
CA ALA A 216 5.65 -2.93 8.59
C ALA A 216 6.11 -2.35 9.93
N LEU A 217 6.41 -3.21 10.91
CA LEU A 217 7.04 -2.78 12.17
C LEU A 217 8.40 -2.12 11.92
N ALA A 218 9.24 -2.74 11.09
CA ALA A 218 10.52 -2.15 10.68
C ALA A 218 10.32 -0.79 9.99
N SER A 219 9.32 -0.66 9.11
CA SER A 219 8.99 0.61 8.44
C SER A 219 8.61 1.70 9.45
N VAL A 220 7.83 1.37 10.48
CA VAL A 220 7.45 2.30 11.55
C VAL A 220 8.66 2.72 12.39
N VAL A 221 9.55 1.78 12.72
CA VAL A 221 10.80 2.08 13.45
C VAL A 221 11.69 3.01 12.62
N VAL A 222 11.93 2.69 11.34
CA VAL A 222 12.72 3.52 10.43
C VAL A 222 12.08 4.89 10.26
N ALA A 223 10.76 4.97 10.07
CA ALA A 223 10.06 6.25 9.96
C ALA A 223 10.18 7.09 11.25
N THR A 224 10.18 6.45 12.41
CA THR A 224 10.40 7.11 13.72
C THR A 224 11.80 7.69 13.80
N ILE A 225 12.83 6.88 13.51
CA ILE A 225 14.23 7.32 13.51
C ILE A 225 14.44 8.47 12.53
N LEU A 226 13.97 8.33 11.28
CA LEU A 226 14.07 9.36 10.26
C LEU A 226 13.31 10.62 10.66
N SER A 227 12.12 10.51 11.28
CA SER A 227 11.38 11.66 11.79
C SER A 227 12.17 12.41 12.87
N PHE A 228 12.85 11.68 13.76
CA PHE A 228 13.72 12.29 14.75
C PHE A 228 14.96 12.96 14.13
N ILE A 229 15.55 12.40 13.08
CA ILE A 229 16.72 12.99 12.41
C ILE A 229 16.30 14.23 11.59
N LEU A 230 15.28 14.09 10.74
CA LEU A 230 14.92 15.07 9.73
C LEU A 230 14.11 16.26 10.28
N PHE A 231 13.21 16.04 11.25
CA PHE A 231 12.40 17.13 11.77
C PHE A 231 13.14 17.91 12.85
N LYS A 232 13.46 19.19 12.58
CA LYS A 232 14.23 20.04 13.50
C LYS A 232 13.52 20.22 14.85
N SER A 233 14.24 19.91 15.94
CA SER A 233 13.79 20.15 17.32
C SER A 233 13.91 21.63 17.66
N LYS A 234 12.77 22.31 17.83
CA LYS A 234 12.74 23.76 18.15
C LYS A 234 13.07 24.05 19.61
N THR A 235 12.81 23.13 20.55
CA THR A 235 12.99 23.36 21.99
C THR A 235 14.13 22.53 22.56
N PHE A 236 14.83 23.05 23.59
CA PHE A 236 15.89 22.32 24.29
C PHE A 236 15.43 20.95 24.81
N LYS A 237 14.23 20.89 25.42
CA LYS A 237 13.61 19.64 25.89
C LYS A 237 13.47 18.60 24.77
N SER A 238 13.06 19.02 23.57
CA SER A 238 12.94 18.13 22.41
C SER A 238 14.28 17.70 21.81
N LYS A 239 15.36 18.48 22.01
CA LYS A 239 16.72 18.07 21.63
C LYS A 239 17.25 17.01 22.61
N LEU A 240 17.06 17.23 23.91
CA LEU A 240 17.49 16.32 24.97
C LEU A 240 16.75 14.98 24.90
N ALA A 241 15.44 14.99 24.64
CA ALA A 241 14.66 13.77 24.43
C ALA A 241 15.17 12.93 23.24
N LYS A 242 15.60 13.57 22.15
CA LYS A 242 16.20 12.87 21.00
C LYS A 242 17.49 12.16 21.39
N VAL A 243 18.39 12.87 22.07
CA VAL A 243 19.65 12.31 22.56
C VAL A 243 19.37 11.12 23.48
N PHE A 244 18.44 11.26 24.43
CA PHE A 244 18.07 10.18 25.33
C PHE A 244 17.53 8.94 24.59
N ILE A 245 16.62 9.11 23.62
CA ILE A 245 16.08 7.98 22.85
C ILE A 245 17.19 7.30 22.03
N ILE A 246 18.07 8.07 21.39
CA ILE A 246 19.18 7.50 20.61
C ILE A 246 20.12 6.72 21.53
N THR A 247 20.54 7.31 22.65
CA THR A 247 21.39 6.63 23.63
C THR A 247 20.70 5.39 24.17
N PHE A 248 19.42 5.45 24.51
CA PHE A 248 18.66 4.30 24.98
C PHE A 248 18.61 3.17 23.94
N VAL A 249 18.36 3.48 22.67
CA VAL A 249 18.34 2.48 21.58
C VAL A 249 19.72 1.87 21.38
N LEU A 250 20.79 2.67 21.41
CA LEU A 250 22.16 2.17 21.31
C LEU A 250 22.52 1.27 22.50
N THR A 251 22.19 1.69 23.71
CA THR A 251 22.41 0.91 24.94
C THR A 251 21.59 -0.39 24.90
N ALA A 252 20.32 -0.34 24.53
CA ALA A 252 19.49 -1.54 24.38
C ALA A 252 20.03 -2.48 23.30
N GLY A 253 20.55 -1.94 22.19
CA GLY A 253 21.24 -2.71 21.16
C GLY A 253 22.52 -3.36 21.66
N LEU A 254 23.29 -2.69 22.52
CA LEU A 254 24.50 -3.26 23.13
C LEU A 254 24.17 -4.42 24.09
N PHE A 255 23.13 -4.29 24.92
CA PHE A 255 22.79 -5.31 25.92
C PHE A 255 21.95 -6.47 25.36
N PHE A 256 21.02 -6.20 24.44
CA PHE A 256 20.04 -7.17 23.96
C PHE A 256 20.10 -7.43 22.45
N GLY A 257 20.98 -6.74 21.73
CA GLY A 257 21.03 -6.82 20.27
C GLY A 257 21.36 -8.20 19.75
N ALA A 258 22.24 -8.94 20.43
CA ALA A 258 22.59 -10.31 20.06
C ALA A 258 21.37 -11.26 20.14
N ASP A 259 20.67 -11.27 21.26
CA ASP A 259 19.49 -12.12 21.46
C ASP A 259 18.35 -11.74 20.51
N VAL A 260 18.13 -10.45 20.29
CA VAL A 260 17.11 -9.95 19.37
C VAL A 260 17.45 -10.32 17.92
N ALA A 261 18.72 -10.22 17.53
CA ALA A 261 19.17 -10.59 16.19
C ALA A 261 19.06 -12.11 15.96
N ASP A 262 19.50 -12.92 16.92
CA ASP A 262 19.39 -14.38 16.86
C ASP A 262 17.93 -14.83 16.79
N TYR A 263 17.07 -14.28 17.66
CA TYR A 263 15.63 -14.52 17.58
C TYR A 263 15.06 -14.11 16.21
N ALA A 264 15.43 -12.94 15.68
CA ALA A 264 14.96 -12.48 14.37
C ALA A 264 15.41 -13.40 13.22
N ILE A 265 16.62 -13.95 13.29
CA ILE A 265 17.17 -14.91 12.31
C ILE A 265 16.44 -16.25 12.39
N GLN A 266 16.28 -16.82 13.59
CA GLN A 266 15.54 -18.06 13.80
C GLN A 266 14.09 -17.94 13.29
N VAL A 267 13.49 -16.79 13.56
CA VAL A 267 12.14 -16.44 13.11
C VAL A 267 12.07 -16.21 11.59
N SER A 268 13.14 -15.77 10.92
CA SER A 268 13.19 -15.59 9.46
C SER A 268 13.38 -16.90 8.71
N ARG A 269 14.20 -17.80 9.26
CA ARG A 269 14.43 -19.17 8.77
C ARG A 269 13.30 -20.14 9.06
N GLY A 270 12.31 -19.72 9.87
CA GLY A 270 11.19 -20.58 10.24
C GLY A 270 11.49 -21.59 11.34
N GLU A 271 12.58 -21.38 12.10
CA GLU A 271 12.95 -22.19 13.26
C GLU A 271 12.11 -21.80 14.50
N LYS A 272 11.67 -20.54 14.57
CA LYS A 272 10.76 -20.04 15.62
C LYS A 272 9.50 -19.39 15.06
N SER A 273 8.40 -19.58 15.79
CA SER A 273 7.14 -18.87 15.57
C SER A 273 7.16 -17.45 16.15
N VAL A 274 6.26 -16.60 15.68
CA VAL A 274 5.97 -15.29 16.30
C VAL A 274 4.50 -15.26 16.68
N GLY A 275 4.22 -15.13 17.97
CA GLY A 275 2.85 -15.16 18.50
C GLY A 275 2.16 -16.48 18.18
N LEU A 276 0.95 -16.41 17.61
CA LEU A 276 0.11 -17.57 17.30
C LEU A 276 0.39 -18.21 15.93
N ARG A 277 1.40 -17.74 15.19
CA ARG A 277 1.69 -18.22 13.83
C ARG A 277 2.55 -19.49 13.89
N ALA A 278 2.25 -20.47 13.04
CA ALA A 278 3.20 -21.54 12.76
C ALA A 278 4.55 -20.98 12.26
N ALA A 279 5.64 -21.63 12.65
CA ALA A 279 6.95 -21.29 12.14
C ALA A 279 6.98 -21.57 10.62
N GLN A 280 7.47 -20.60 9.84
CA GLN A 280 7.52 -20.70 8.39
C GLN A 280 8.79 -20.00 7.91
N ASP A 281 9.53 -20.65 7.02
CA ASP A 281 10.69 -20.05 6.38
C ASP A 281 10.23 -18.90 5.47
N GLY A 282 10.44 -17.68 5.95
CA GLY A 282 10.09 -16.48 5.23
C GLY A 282 11.10 -16.12 4.17
N VAL A 283 12.34 -16.61 4.24
CA VAL A 283 13.38 -16.33 3.25
C VAL A 283 13.17 -17.21 2.03
N SER A 284 13.08 -18.54 2.22
CA SER A 284 12.83 -19.48 1.11
C SER A 284 11.51 -19.15 0.41
N SER A 285 10.42 -19.00 1.16
CA SER A 285 9.10 -18.70 0.56
C SER A 285 9.09 -17.44 -0.30
N ARG A 286 9.90 -16.44 0.04
CA ARG A 286 10.01 -15.18 -0.74
C ARG A 286 10.94 -15.32 -1.92
N TRP A 287 12.03 -16.05 -1.76
CA TRP A 287 12.91 -16.40 -2.85
C TRP A 287 12.17 -17.22 -3.92
N ASP A 288 11.36 -18.19 -3.51
CA ASP A 288 10.53 -18.98 -4.44
C ASP A 288 9.53 -18.10 -5.21
N GLU A 289 8.96 -17.07 -4.54
CA GLU A 289 8.07 -16.10 -5.18
C GLU A 289 8.79 -15.23 -6.21
N VAL A 290 10.01 -14.76 -5.88
CA VAL A 290 10.91 -14.05 -6.79
C VAL A 290 11.26 -14.93 -7.99
N MET A 291 11.65 -16.19 -7.77
CA MET A 291 12.05 -17.12 -8.82
C MET A 291 10.90 -17.48 -9.74
N ARG A 292 9.68 -17.68 -9.22
CA ARG A 292 8.48 -17.86 -10.05
C ARG A 292 8.21 -16.63 -10.93
N GLY A 293 8.26 -15.43 -10.36
CA GLY A 293 8.06 -14.20 -11.13
C GLY A 293 9.15 -13.99 -12.19
N TYR A 294 10.41 -14.32 -11.86
CA TYR A 294 11.51 -14.26 -12.80
C TYR A 294 11.36 -15.28 -13.94
N ALA A 295 10.96 -16.52 -13.63
CA ALA A 295 10.69 -17.55 -14.64
C ALA A 295 9.60 -17.09 -15.61
N SER A 296 8.46 -16.58 -15.11
CA SER A 296 7.42 -16.00 -15.96
C SER A 296 7.93 -14.82 -16.80
N PHE A 297 8.78 -13.96 -16.24
CA PHE A 297 9.36 -12.87 -17.00
C PHE A 297 10.28 -13.36 -18.15
N GLN A 298 11.04 -14.45 -17.95
CA GLN A 298 11.94 -15.00 -18.96
C GLN A 298 11.21 -15.60 -20.17
N GLU A 299 9.95 -16.01 -20.02
CA GLU A 299 9.17 -16.56 -21.12
C GLU A 299 8.78 -15.47 -22.14
N GLN A 300 8.50 -14.25 -21.68
CA GLN A 300 8.12 -13.11 -22.53
C GLN A 300 8.82 -11.82 -22.09
N PRO A 301 10.15 -11.71 -22.23
CA PRO A 301 10.92 -10.61 -21.63
C PRO A 301 10.70 -9.25 -22.29
N TRP A 302 10.25 -9.26 -23.55
CA TRP A 302 10.03 -8.03 -24.33
C TRP A 302 8.60 -7.50 -24.23
N LEU A 303 7.61 -8.40 -24.29
CA LEU A 303 6.18 -8.04 -24.28
C LEU A 303 5.56 -8.13 -22.88
N GLY A 304 6.00 -9.08 -22.05
CA GLY A 304 5.28 -9.47 -20.84
C GLY A 304 3.94 -10.14 -21.15
N TYR A 305 3.22 -10.53 -20.10
CA TYR A 305 1.94 -11.24 -20.16
C TYR A 305 0.72 -10.34 -19.96
N GLY A 306 0.93 -9.04 -19.77
CA GLY A 306 -0.15 -8.08 -19.67
C GLY A 306 -0.80 -7.98 -18.29
N ILE A 307 -1.72 -7.03 -18.19
CA ILE A 307 -2.36 -6.61 -16.92
C ILE A 307 -3.26 -7.72 -16.34
N LEU A 308 -3.80 -8.58 -17.21
CA LEU A 308 -4.72 -9.66 -16.85
C LEU A 308 -4.04 -10.98 -16.49
N ASN A 309 -2.70 -11.08 -16.49
CA ASN A 309 -1.97 -12.32 -16.14
C ASN A 309 -2.25 -12.87 -14.72
N LYS A 310 -2.97 -12.11 -13.89
CA LYS A 310 -3.49 -12.56 -12.59
C LYS A 310 -4.76 -13.42 -12.68
N PHE A 311 -5.51 -13.27 -13.76
CA PHE A 311 -6.87 -13.81 -13.95
C PHE A 311 -6.91 -14.92 -15.01
N GLY A 312 -5.83 -15.11 -15.78
CA GLY A 312 -5.68 -16.26 -16.66
C GLY A 312 -5.76 -17.55 -15.84
N GLN A 313 -6.60 -18.48 -16.30
CA GLN A 313 -6.80 -19.79 -15.70
C GLN A 313 -5.47 -20.56 -15.71
N ALA A 314 -4.76 -20.56 -14.59
CA ALA A 314 -3.88 -21.68 -14.31
C ALA A 314 -4.78 -22.87 -13.97
N GLU A 315 -4.61 -23.97 -14.70
CA GLU A 315 -5.31 -25.23 -14.49
C GLU A 315 -5.39 -25.59 -13.00
N ASP A 316 -6.56 -26.12 -12.64
CA ASP A 316 -6.91 -26.58 -11.29
C ASP A 316 -5.77 -27.36 -10.62
N GLY A 317 -5.26 -26.82 -9.51
CA GLY A 317 -4.46 -27.59 -8.53
C GLY A 317 -2.97 -27.27 -8.40
N GLY A 318 -2.38 -26.47 -9.29
CA GLY A 318 -0.96 -26.09 -9.19
C GLY A 318 -0.73 -24.79 -8.41
N VAL A 319 0.12 -24.80 -7.37
CA VAL A 319 0.66 -23.59 -6.69
C VAL A 319 1.68 -22.85 -7.59
N GLY A 320 1.40 -22.74 -8.89
CA GLY A 320 2.37 -22.38 -9.93
C GLY A 320 2.30 -20.96 -10.47
N SER A 321 1.17 -20.25 -10.38
CA SER A 321 1.03 -18.94 -11.04
C SER A 321 1.54 -17.77 -10.19
N TYR A 322 2.47 -16.99 -10.75
CA TYR A 322 2.96 -15.76 -10.13
C TYR A 322 1.94 -14.63 -10.27
N ASN A 323 1.61 -13.98 -9.15
CA ASN A 323 0.60 -12.92 -9.13
C ASN A 323 1.24 -11.53 -9.09
N ALA A 324 1.54 -10.98 -10.27
CA ALA A 324 2.21 -9.67 -10.41
C ALA A 324 1.47 -8.51 -9.71
N ASN A 325 0.14 -8.60 -9.50
CA ASN A 325 -0.64 -7.55 -8.83
C ASN A 325 -0.91 -7.82 -7.33
N LYS A 326 -0.38 -8.90 -6.72
CA LYS A 326 -0.51 -9.16 -5.27
C LYS A 326 0.74 -8.84 -4.48
N ASP A 327 1.91 -8.75 -5.12
CA ASP A 327 3.18 -8.66 -4.40
C ASP A 327 3.89 -7.30 -4.60
N PRO A 328 3.67 -6.31 -3.72
CA PRO A 328 4.34 -5.02 -3.80
C PRO A 328 5.85 -5.10 -3.49
N HIS A 329 6.33 -6.21 -2.92
CA HIS A 329 7.74 -6.38 -2.56
C HIS A 329 8.62 -6.71 -3.76
N ASN A 330 8.02 -7.20 -4.84
CA ASN A 330 8.70 -7.60 -6.07
C ASN A 330 8.34 -6.70 -7.25
N ILE A 331 8.14 -5.39 -7.00
CA ILE A 331 7.59 -4.44 -7.97
C ILE A 331 8.34 -4.41 -9.33
N ILE A 332 9.66 -4.66 -9.31
CA ILE A 332 10.48 -4.73 -10.53
C ILE A 332 10.17 -6.00 -11.32
N ILE A 333 10.06 -7.14 -10.65
CA ILE A 333 9.72 -8.42 -11.30
C ILE A 333 8.27 -8.40 -11.77
N SER A 334 7.33 -7.88 -10.96
CA SER A 334 5.95 -7.62 -11.37
C SER A 334 5.87 -6.75 -12.62
N ALA A 335 6.70 -5.70 -12.71
CA ALA A 335 6.78 -4.86 -13.90
C ALA A 335 7.23 -5.66 -15.13
N GLY A 336 8.27 -6.47 -14.99
CA GLY A 336 8.74 -7.37 -16.05
C GLY A 336 7.66 -8.32 -16.53
N VAL A 337 6.95 -8.96 -15.60
CA VAL A 337 5.86 -9.90 -15.94
C VAL A 337 4.71 -9.19 -16.67
N VAL A 338 4.39 -7.94 -16.33
CA VAL A 338 3.28 -7.20 -16.95
C VAL A 338 3.63 -6.64 -18.32
N GLY A 339 4.83 -6.06 -18.49
CA GLY A 339 5.17 -5.30 -19.69
C GLY A 339 6.64 -5.39 -20.10
N GLY A 340 7.34 -6.44 -19.69
CA GLY A 340 8.71 -6.70 -20.12
C GLY A 340 9.75 -5.69 -19.63
N TRP A 341 10.92 -5.70 -20.29
CA TRP A 341 12.04 -4.80 -20.00
C TRP A 341 11.67 -3.32 -20.10
N GLY A 342 10.85 -2.94 -21.08
CA GLY A 342 10.47 -1.54 -21.25
C GLY A 342 9.72 -1.00 -20.03
N PHE A 343 8.83 -1.80 -19.44
CA PHE A 343 8.11 -1.40 -18.24
C PHE A 343 9.01 -1.33 -16.99
N ILE A 344 9.97 -2.26 -16.87
CA ILE A 344 11.00 -2.22 -15.82
C ILE A 344 11.78 -0.90 -15.88
N VAL A 345 12.25 -0.51 -17.07
CA VAL A 345 13.03 0.72 -17.24
C VAL A 345 12.21 1.95 -16.84
N ILE A 346 10.96 2.05 -17.31
CA ILE A 346 10.10 3.20 -17.01
C ILE A 346 9.84 3.30 -15.49
N ILE A 347 9.53 2.18 -14.82
CA ILE A 347 9.29 2.16 -13.37
C ILE A 347 10.56 2.52 -12.60
N SER A 348 11.70 1.96 -13.00
CA SER A 348 12.99 2.23 -12.35
C SER A 348 13.39 3.71 -12.45
N LEU A 349 13.24 4.31 -13.64
CA LEU A 349 13.48 5.75 -13.84
C LEU A 349 12.54 6.61 -12.98
N GLY A 350 11.27 6.19 -12.83
CA GLY A 350 10.31 6.84 -11.95
C GLY A 350 10.77 6.84 -10.49
N PHE A 351 11.21 5.69 -9.97
CA PHE A 351 11.72 5.56 -8.60
C PHE A 351 13.00 6.37 -8.38
N ILE A 352 13.97 6.29 -9.30
CA ILE A 352 15.22 7.06 -9.24
C ILE A 352 14.90 8.56 -9.21
N SER A 353 14.00 9.02 -10.08
CA SER A 353 13.58 10.43 -10.13
C SER A 353 12.94 10.88 -8.82
N LEU A 354 12.07 10.05 -8.23
CA LEU A 354 11.43 10.33 -6.94
C LEU A 354 12.45 10.41 -5.80
N PHE A 355 13.43 9.51 -5.79
CA PHE A 355 14.52 9.50 -4.81
C PHE A 355 15.37 10.78 -4.92
N ILE A 356 15.83 11.13 -6.12
CA ILE A 356 16.63 12.34 -6.38
C ILE A 356 15.86 13.60 -5.97
N LEU A 357 14.58 13.71 -6.34
CA LEU A 357 13.75 14.86 -5.99
C LEU A 357 13.52 14.99 -4.47
N THR A 358 13.37 13.86 -3.79
CA THR A 358 13.26 13.84 -2.32
C THR A 358 14.54 14.33 -1.66
N LEU A 359 15.70 13.84 -2.11
CA LEU A 359 17.00 14.29 -1.58
C LEU A 359 17.22 15.78 -1.80
N LYS A 360 16.96 16.29 -3.01
CA LYS A 360 17.10 17.73 -3.35
C LYS A 360 16.22 18.65 -2.52
N ARG A 361 15.13 18.15 -1.92
CA ARG A 361 14.25 18.94 -1.04
C ARG A 361 14.64 18.85 0.43
N LEU A 362 15.49 17.90 0.80
CA LEU A 362 16.00 17.74 2.16
C LEU A 362 17.27 18.57 2.39
N THR A 363 18.08 18.74 1.34
CA THR A 363 19.19 19.71 1.26
C THR A 363 18.66 21.09 0.93
#